data_AF-A0A9P4HB04-F1
#
_entry.id   AF-A0A9P4HB04-F1
#
_cell.length_a   1.000
_cell.length_b   1.000
_cell.length_c   1.000
_cell.angle_alpha   90.00
_cell.angle_beta   90.00
_cell.angle_gamma   90.00
#
_symmetry.space_group_name_H-M   'P 1'
#
loop_
_entity.id
_entity.type
_entity.pdbx_description
1 polymer ?
#
loop_
_entity_poly.entity_id
_entity_poly.type
_entity_poly.pdbx_seq_one_letter_code
_entity_poly.pdbx_strand_id
1 'polypeptide(L)'
;MDYPAIPGTTPVPYEVRPPISTSDALPAQIACPGPPSIGSKSIFAFWNTGIGTLPPYLLRNVLNWYRRFAPLGWTIYVLDTVPGSTLNVSNFIDTTSQDVVPEAFTKGTLNGTYAAQHTSDLIRYPLLLKYGGIYLDVGILQFGDLDWLWTTHIANSTSKYDFAGFTMGDPPDGISIVNFALICGPNNPLVRRAHHILLKVWENKTNTTDAHKHPLVNHIPLMHSHGKMVINDEVMTDYAVQIQCMGSAQRWLDEKDGWDGPKYVREHCWLYSMMNGAFLAEQMTNWSGQRQFERLKQRLPLLGEEESPDQTLAATIVENVVGKSWALKLGHGFSAKLFGADTLGMLWRKNEGSDCGERTYAGWLRWAEIHCRQEAAPEPMRVPIYEPTMKGRLLAQ
;
A
#
# COMPACT_ATOMS: atom_id res chain seq x y z
N MET A 1 4.14 9.70 -27.25
CA MET A 1 4.06 8.29 -27.67
C MET A 1 2.62 7.90 -27.58
N ASP A 2 2.06 7.38 -28.66
CA ASP A 2 0.63 7.11 -28.74
C ASP A 2 0.40 5.64 -28.41
N TYR A 3 0.11 5.39 -27.13
CA TYR A 3 -0.46 4.12 -26.69
C TYR A 3 -1.97 4.10 -27.01
N PRO A 4 -2.59 2.91 -27.20
CA PRO A 4 -4.02 2.83 -27.37
C PRO A 4 -4.78 3.44 -26.19
N ALA A 5 -5.97 3.97 -26.45
CA ALA A 5 -6.85 4.42 -25.38
C ALA A 5 -7.27 3.23 -24.52
N ILE A 6 -7.33 3.42 -23.20
CA ILE A 6 -7.77 2.38 -22.26
C ILE A 6 -9.26 2.60 -21.95
N PRO A 7 -10.14 1.62 -22.20
CA PRO A 7 -11.56 1.73 -21.88
C PRO A 7 -11.81 2.08 -20.41
N GLY A 8 -12.79 2.96 -20.15
CA GLY A 8 -13.15 3.41 -18.80
C GLY A 8 -12.16 4.40 -18.18
N THR A 9 -11.25 4.97 -18.98
CA THR A 9 -10.30 5.98 -18.53
C THR A 9 -10.35 7.23 -19.39
N THR A 10 -10.01 8.36 -18.77
CA THR A 10 -9.81 9.64 -19.44
C THR A 10 -8.41 10.17 -19.14
N PRO A 11 -7.85 11.05 -19.99
CA PRO A 11 -6.63 11.75 -19.66
C PRO A 11 -6.78 12.53 -18.35
N VAL A 12 -5.70 12.61 -17.57
CA VAL A 12 -5.66 13.51 -16.41
C VAL A 12 -5.91 14.97 -16.87
N PRO A 13 -6.71 15.77 -16.14
CA PRO A 13 -7.16 17.09 -16.61
C PRO A 13 -6.14 18.21 -16.34
N TYR A 14 -4.88 17.86 -16.09
CA TYR A 14 -3.79 18.78 -15.74
C TYR A 14 -2.48 18.32 -16.38
N GLU A 15 -1.53 19.24 -16.48
CA GLU A 15 -0.19 18.94 -16.98
C GLU A 15 0.62 18.17 -15.93
N VAL A 16 1.12 16.99 -16.31
CA VAL A 16 2.02 16.17 -15.48
C VAL A 16 3.46 16.65 -15.63
N ARG A 17 4.32 16.37 -14.64
CA ARG A 17 5.74 16.69 -14.78
C ARG A 17 6.38 15.87 -15.92
N PRO A 18 7.43 16.42 -16.58
CA PRO A 18 8.14 15.73 -17.65
C PRO A 18 8.76 14.40 -17.18
N PRO A 19 9.09 13.48 -18.10
CA PRO A 19 9.81 12.25 -17.80
C PRO A 19 11.12 12.51 -17.03
N ILE A 20 11.45 11.58 -16.12
CA ILE A 20 12.66 11.63 -15.28
C ILE A 20 13.32 10.26 -15.38
N SER A 21 14.59 10.19 -15.77
CA SER A 21 15.30 8.92 -15.82
C SER A 21 15.63 8.44 -14.41
N THR A 22 15.62 7.13 -14.19
CA THR A 22 16.12 6.51 -12.96
C THR A 22 17.64 6.66 -12.78
N SER A 23 18.36 7.05 -13.83
CA SER A 23 19.79 7.36 -13.79
C SER A 23 20.10 8.83 -13.48
N ASP A 24 19.10 9.71 -13.55
CA ASP A 24 19.29 11.14 -13.32
C ASP A 24 19.36 11.46 -11.82
N ALA A 25 19.85 12.65 -11.49
CA ALA A 25 19.74 13.16 -10.14
C ALA A 25 18.26 13.27 -9.74
N LEU A 26 17.94 12.83 -8.53
CA LEU A 26 16.58 12.92 -8.00
C LEU A 26 16.14 14.39 -7.91
N PRO A 27 14.86 14.70 -8.23
CA PRO A 27 14.32 16.04 -7.98
C PRO A 27 14.50 16.43 -6.52
N ALA A 28 14.94 17.67 -6.28
CA ALA A 28 15.19 18.18 -4.92
C ALA A 28 13.96 18.02 -4.00
N GLN A 29 12.75 18.13 -4.56
CA GLN A 29 11.49 17.98 -3.83
C GLN A 29 11.21 16.54 -3.34
N ILE A 30 11.91 15.53 -3.85
CA ILE A 30 11.83 14.15 -3.34
C ILE A 30 13.10 13.76 -2.59
N ALA A 31 14.27 14.28 -3.01
CA ALA A 31 15.55 13.98 -2.36
C ALA A 31 15.70 14.65 -0.99
N CYS A 32 15.15 15.86 -0.83
CA CYS A 32 15.19 16.62 0.41
C CYS A 32 13.92 17.50 0.51
N PRO A 33 12.73 16.87 0.64
CA PRO A 33 11.50 17.64 0.85
C PRO A 33 11.60 18.45 2.16
N GLY A 34 10.93 19.59 2.20
CA GLY A 34 10.69 20.30 3.47
C GLY A 34 9.85 19.46 4.44
N PRO A 35 9.75 19.84 5.72
CA PRO A 35 8.98 19.08 6.69
C PRO A 35 7.48 19.08 6.33
N PRO A 36 6.76 17.96 6.52
CA PRO A 36 5.32 17.89 6.28
C PRO A 36 4.55 18.70 7.34
N SER A 37 3.51 19.39 6.90
CA SER A 37 2.53 20.02 7.79
C SER A 37 1.43 19.02 8.17
N ILE A 38 0.83 19.19 9.34
CA ILE A 38 -0.33 18.40 9.78
C ILE A 38 -1.49 18.58 8.79
N GLY A 39 -2.07 17.48 8.32
CA GLY A 39 -3.19 17.47 7.36
C GLY A 39 -2.79 17.82 5.92
N SER A 40 -1.48 17.88 5.62
CA SER A 40 -1.01 18.16 4.26
C SER A 40 -1.18 16.97 3.31
N LYS A 41 -1.19 17.26 2.01
CA LYS A 41 -1.11 16.26 0.94
C LYS A 41 0.28 15.61 0.92
N SER A 42 0.48 14.61 1.78
CA SER A 42 1.75 13.89 1.94
C SER A 42 1.58 12.41 1.58
N ILE A 43 2.49 11.90 0.76
CA ILE A 43 2.64 10.46 0.48
C ILE A 43 3.92 9.99 1.17
N PHE A 44 3.78 9.18 2.21
CA PHE A 44 4.87 8.52 2.90
C PHE A 44 5.09 7.12 2.34
N ALA A 45 6.35 6.79 2.11
CA ALA A 45 6.83 5.47 1.74
C ALA A 45 8.11 5.17 2.50
N PHE A 46 8.62 3.95 2.43
CA PHE A 46 9.84 3.57 3.14
C PHE A 46 10.77 2.70 2.30
N TRP A 47 12.06 3.00 2.41
CA TRP A 47 13.14 2.13 1.95
C TRP A 47 14.32 2.27 2.90
N ASN A 48 14.64 1.21 3.65
CA ASN A 48 15.57 1.29 4.80
C ASN A 48 16.97 1.82 4.45
N THR A 49 17.40 1.69 3.20
CA THR A 49 18.71 2.13 2.70
C THR A 49 18.66 3.44 1.90
N GLY A 50 17.52 4.14 1.90
CA GLY A 50 17.36 5.44 1.24
C GLY A 50 16.83 5.35 -0.19
N ILE A 51 16.11 6.38 -0.64
CA ILE A 51 15.49 6.43 -1.98
C ILE A 51 16.47 6.15 -3.13
N GLY A 52 17.74 6.57 -2.99
CA GLY A 52 18.78 6.39 -4.01
C GLY A 52 19.20 4.93 -4.24
N THR A 53 18.83 4.00 -3.34
CA THR A 53 19.14 2.57 -3.47
C THR A 53 17.92 1.75 -3.90
N LEU A 54 16.79 2.39 -4.19
CA LEU A 54 15.64 1.70 -4.75
C LEU A 54 16.02 1.03 -6.06
N PRO A 55 15.66 -0.25 -6.27
CA PRO A 55 15.72 -0.87 -7.58
C PRO A 55 15.00 0.00 -8.63
N PRO A 56 15.51 0.10 -9.87
CA PRO A 56 14.97 1.07 -10.85
C PRO A 56 13.46 0.97 -11.10
N TYR A 57 12.88 -0.23 -11.11
CA TYR A 57 11.44 -0.41 -11.32
C TYR A 57 10.59 0.13 -10.15
N LEU A 58 11.10 0.13 -8.91
CA LEU A 58 10.44 0.75 -7.75
C LEU A 58 10.66 2.26 -7.73
N LEU A 59 11.86 2.72 -8.10
CA LEU A 59 12.12 4.15 -8.22
C LEU A 59 11.20 4.78 -9.28
N ARG A 60 10.90 4.08 -10.37
CA ARG A 60 9.90 4.52 -11.36
C ARG A 60 8.51 4.72 -10.76
N ASN A 61 8.06 3.87 -9.84
CA ASN A 61 6.77 4.08 -9.14
C ASN A 61 6.80 5.44 -8.42
N VAL A 62 7.84 5.68 -7.60
CA VAL A 62 7.99 6.92 -6.83
C VAL A 62 8.07 8.16 -7.74
N LEU A 63 8.85 8.09 -8.82
CA LEU A 63 8.96 9.17 -9.80
C LEU A 63 7.63 9.40 -10.53
N ASN A 64 6.88 8.35 -10.85
CA ASN A 64 5.56 8.48 -11.48
C ASN A 64 4.54 9.10 -10.53
N TRP A 65 4.57 8.74 -9.24
CA TRP A 65 3.76 9.42 -8.22
C TRP A 65 4.11 10.91 -8.14
N TYR A 66 5.39 11.26 -8.12
CA TYR A 66 5.82 12.66 -8.15
C TYR A 66 5.34 13.37 -9.40
N ARG A 67 5.52 12.76 -10.58
CA ARG A 67 5.13 13.38 -11.84
C ARG A 67 3.64 13.64 -11.93
N ARG A 68 2.83 12.74 -11.39
CA ARG A 68 1.37 12.82 -11.40
C ARG A 68 0.82 13.73 -10.31
N PHE A 69 1.29 13.59 -9.07
CA PHE A 69 0.63 14.21 -7.91
C PHE A 69 1.30 15.50 -7.43
N ALA A 70 2.59 15.75 -7.72
CA ALA A 70 3.24 17.00 -7.33
C ALA A 70 2.59 18.26 -7.95
N PRO A 71 2.10 18.26 -9.22
CA PRO A 71 1.32 19.37 -9.76
C PRO A 71 0.05 19.70 -8.96
N LEU A 72 -0.47 18.74 -8.20
CA LEU A 72 -1.68 18.88 -7.36
C LEU A 72 -1.36 19.24 -5.90
N GLY A 73 -0.08 19.52 -5.60
CA GLY A 73 0.39 19.92 -4.28
C GLY A 73 0.81 18.76 -3.37
N TRP A 74 0.93 17.53 -3.89
CA TRP A 74 1.43 16.41 -3.10
C TRP A 74 2.95 16.44 -2.94
N THR A 75 3.42 16.12 -1.74
CA THR A 75 4.85 15.88 -1.46
C THR A 75 5.08 14.40 -1.16
N ILE A 76 6.14 13.84 -1.74
CA ILE A 76 6.48 12.42 -1.62
C ILE A 76 7.69 12.29 -0.70
N TYR A 77 7.57 11.48 0.34
CA TYR A 77 8.58 11.21 1.34
C TYR A 77 8.92 9.72 1.32
N VAL A 78 10.08 9.36 0.76
CA VAL A 78 10.60 7.99 0.87
C VAL A 78 11.56 7.95 2.04
N LEU A 79 11.04 7.63 3.22
CA LEU A 79 11.78 7.66 4.47
C LEU A 79 12.74 6.47 4.58
N ASP A 80 13.77 6.62 5.41
CA ASP A 80 14.82 5.63 5.60
C ASP A 80 15.33 5.56 7.04
N THR A 81 16.28 4.66 7.28
CA THR A 81 17.02 4.55 8.56
C THR A 81 18.50 4.86 8.40
N VAL A 82 18.89 5.56 7.33
CA VAL A 82 20.29 5.86 7.00
C VAL A 82 20.78 6.98 7.94
N PRO A 83 21.87 6.77 8.70
CA PRO A 83 22.43 7.81 9.58
C PRO A 83 22.77 9.09 8.80
N GLY A 84 22.30 10.24 9.31
CA GLY A 84 22.54 11.55 8.69
C GLY A 84 21.67 11.86 7.46
N SER A 85 20.81 10.94 7.02
CA SER A 85 19.83 11.24 5.96
C SER A 85 18.82 12.29 6.43
N THR A 86 18.49 13.26 5.57
CA THR A 86 17.39 14.20 5.81
C THR A 86 16.04 13.49 5.83
N LEU A 87 15.93 12.36 5.12
CA LEU A 87 14.76 11.48 5.08
C LEU A 87 14.80 10.38 6.15
N ASN A 88 15.74 10.43 7.09
CA ASN A 88 15.73 9.52 8.22
C ASN A 88 14.44 9.70 9.03
N VAL A 89 13.77 8.59 9.34
CA VAL A 89 12.51 8.53 10.11
C VAL A 89 12.52 9.34 11.42
N SER A 90 13.67 9.46 12.09
CA SER A 90 13.83 10.24 13.33
C SER A 90 13.60 11.74 13.16
N ASN A 91 13.69 12.26 11.93
CA ASN A 91 13.35 13.66 11.63
C ASN A 91 11.83 13.90 11.53
N PHE A 92 11.02 12.83 11.46
CA PHE A 92 9.58 12.93 11.18
C PHE A 92 8.72 12.54 12.39
N ILE A 93 9.14 11.54 13.15
CA ILE A 93 8.44 11.04 14.34
C ILE A 93 9.43 10.92 15.50
N ASP A 94 8.94 10.98 16.74
CA ASP A 94 9.79 10.79 17.92
C ASP A 94 10.16 9.32 18.09
N THR A 95 11.29 8.92 17.53
CA THR A 95 11.78 7.53 17.62
C THR A 95 12.42 7.19 18.97
N THR A 96 12.44 8.14 19.91
CA THR A 96 12.99 7.95 21.26
C THR A 96 11.91 7.61 22.28
N SER A 97 10.64 7.88 21.96
CA SER A 97 9.50 7.58 22.83
C SER A 97 8.92 6.19 22.56
N GLN A 98 8.72 5.42 23.64
CA GLN A 98 8.04 4.13 23.60
C GLN A 98 6.53 4.25 23.31
N ASP A 99 5.97 5.45 23.41
CA ASP A 99 4.59 5.75 23.03
C ASP A 99 4.42 5.91 21.51
N VAL A 100 5.53 5.94 20.76
CA VAL A 100 5.55 6.16 19.30
C VAL A 100 6.15 4.97 18.56
N VAL A 101 7.22 4.37 19.07
CA VAL A 101 7.86 3.18 18.48
C VAL A 101 8.28 2.21 19.59
N PRO A 102 8.32 0.89 19.35
CA PRO A 102 8.72 -0.06 20.39
C PRO A 102 10.21 0.08 20.73
N GLU A 103 10.58 -0.34 21.93
CA GLU A 103 11.96 -0.29 22.43
C GLU A 103 12.98 -0.89 21.45
N ALA A 104 12.63 -1.99 20.77
CA ALA A 104 13.51 -2.63 19.80
C ALA A 104 13.82 -1.76 18.58
N PHE A 105 12.89 -0.88 18.19
CA PHE A 105 13.14 0.13 17.16
C PHE A 105 14.14 1.16 17.68
N THR A 106 13.87 1.76 18.86
CA THR A 106 14.72 2.79 19.46
C THR A 106 16.16 2.31 19.69
N LYS A 107 16.34 1.05 20.09
CA LYS A 107 17.65 0.45 20.34
C LYS A 107 18.31 -0.14 19.08
N GLY A 108 17.63 -0.15 17.93
CA GLY A 108 18.14 -0.77 16.71
C GLY A 108 18.34 -2.29 16.84
N THR A 109 17.51 -2.96 17.64
CA THR A 109 17.61 -4.41 17.92
C THR A 109 16.58 -5.26 17.18
N LEU A 110 15.77 -4.65 16.30
CA LEU A 110 14.90 -5.38 15.37
C LEU A 110 15.70 -6.44 14.60
N ASN A 111 15.24 -7.68 14.62
CA ASN A 111 15.93 -8.80 14.00
C ASN A 111 14.98 -9.70 13.18
N GLY A 112 15.55 -10.77 12.62
CA GLY A 112 14.83 -11.69 11.75
C GLY A 112 14.85 -11.29 10.27
N THR A 113 14.41 -12.21 9.42
CA THR A 113 14.50 -12.12 7.95
C THR A 113 13.80 -10.89 7.36
N TYR A 114 12.80 -10.34 8.07
CA TYR A 114 11.95 -9.27 7.57
C TYR A 114 12.06 -7.97 8.40
N ALA A 115 13.15 -7.79 9.16
CA ALA A 115 13.34 -6.62 10.03
C ALA A 115 13.11 -5.27 9.30
N ALA A 116 13.57 -5.13 8.05
CA ALA A 116 13.34 -3.91 7.25
C ALA A 116 11.84 -3.68 6.92
N GLN A 117 11.10 -4.75 6.62
CA GLN A 117 9.65 -4.67 6.44
C GLN A 117 8.97 -4.29 7.75
N HIS A 118 9.35 -4.93 8.86
CA HIS A 118 8.79 -4.61 10.18
C HIS A 118 9.13 -3.18 10.64
N THR A 119 10.28 -2.64 10.23
CA THR A 119 10.62 -1.23 10.42
C THR A 119 9.62 -0.32 9.70
N SER A 120 9.28 -0.64 8.43
CA SER A 120 8.24 0.05 7.67
C SER A 120 6.88 -0.04 8.37
N ASP A 121 6.49 -1.22 8.85
CA ASP A 121 5.26 -1.43 9.62
C ASP A 121 5.22 -0.49 10.84
N LEU A 122 6.27 -0.47 11.67
CA LEU A 122 6.30 0.28 12.92
C LEU A 122 6.20 1.80 12.75
N ILE A 123 6.58 2.36 11.60
CA ILE A 123 6.50 3.81 11.36
C ILE A 123 5.22 4.25 10.66
N ARG A 124 4.43 3.33 10.05
CA ARG A 124 3.23 3.71 9.26
C ARG A 124 2.24 4.51 10.10
N TYR A 125 1.84 3.96 11.24
CA TYR A 125 0.82 4.57 12.09
C TYR A 125 1.30 5.85 12.76
N PRO A 126 2.51 5.95 13.34
CA PRO A 126 3.03 7.22 13.85
C PRO A 126 2.99 8.37 12.84
N LEU A 127 3.39 8.10 11.59
CA LEU A 127 3.37 9.11 10.52
C LEU A 127 1.94 9.58 10.22
N LEU A 128 1.02 8.62 10.05
CA LEU A 128 -0.38 8.91 9.77
C LEU A 128 -1.09 9.59 10.95
N LEU A 129 -0.78 9.24 12.19
CA LEU A 129 -1.34 9.90 13.37
C LEU A 129 -0.87 11.34 13.47
N LYS A 130 0.42 11.59 13.23
CA LYS A 130 1.01 12.93 13.34
C LYS A 130 0.59 13.84 12.20
N TYR A 131 0.65 13.36 10.95
CA TYR A 131 0.49 14.21 9.77
C TYR A 131 -0.78 13.94 8.96
N GLY A 132 -1.41 12.77 9.11
CA GLY A 132 -2.37 12.25 8.14
C GLY A 132 -1.68 11.92 6.82
N GLY A 133 -2.45 11.97 5.73
CA GLY A 133 -1.95 11.74 4.38
C GLY A 133 -2.10 10.29 3.95
N ILE A 134 -1.15 9.82 3.14
CA ILE A 134 -1.13 8.49 2.56
C ILE A 134 0.15 7.79 3.00
N TYR A 135 0.05 6.58 3.54
CA TYR A 135 1.17 5.64 3.56
C TYR A 135 1.02 4.69 2.38
N LEU A 136 2.04 4.60 1.52
CA LEU A 136 2.03 3.79 0.31
C LEU A 136 3.34 3.00 0.18
N ASP A 137 3.24 1.69 0.04
CA ASP A 137 4.41 0.87 -0.25
C ASP A 137 5.01 1.23 -1.62
N VAL A 138 6.35 1.32 -1.71
CA VAL A 138 7.08 1.63 -2.96
C VAL A 138 6.77 0.68 -4.13
N GLY A 139 6.23 -0.51 -3.84
CA GLY A 139 5.80 -1.49 -4.84
C GLY A 139 4.41 -1.26 -5.43
N ILE A 140 3.78 -0.11 -5.20
CA ILE A 140 2.46 0.22 -5.76
C ILE A 140 2.62 0.98 -7.08
N LEU A 141 1.94 0.50 -8.12
CA LEU A 141 1.61 1.31 -9.29
C LEU A 141 0.23 1.88 -9.08
N GLN A 142 0.11 3.21 -9.09
CA GLN A 142 -1.09 3.91 -8.66
C GLN A 142 -1.88 4.42 -9.87
N PHE A 143 -3.09 3.90 -10.09
CA PHE A 143 -3.96 4.31 -11.22
C PHE A 143 -5.10 5.21 -10.78
N GLY A 144 -5.70 4.90 -9.62
CA GLY A 144 -6.79 5.66 -9.04
C GLY A 144 -6.39 7.09 -8.68
N ASP A 145 -7.36 7.98 -8.68
CA ASP A 145 -7.19 9.39 -8.39
C ASP A 145 -7.09 9.64 -6.87
N LEU A 146 -5.85 9.55 -6.34
CA LEU A 146 -5.57 9.83 -4.93
C LEU A 146 -5.96 11.24 -4.52
N ASP A 147 -5.85 12.21 -5.43
CA ASP A 147 -6.17 13.61 -5.12
C ASP A 147 -7.67 13.82 -4.93
N TRP A 148 -8.47 13.21 -5.80
CA TRP A 148 -9.91 13.16 -5.66
C TRP A 148 -10.34 12.48 -4.36
N LEU A 149 -9.80 11.28 -4.06
CA LEU A 149 -10.16 10.54 -2.85
C LEU A 149 -9.82 11.34 -1.59
N TRP A 150 -8.64 11.95 -1.56
CA TRP A 150 -8.21 12.80 -0.45
C TRP A 150 -9.09 14.04 -0.31
N THR A 151 -9.23 14.82 -1.38
CA THR A 151 -9.87 16.15 -1.33
C THR A 151 -11.38 16.05 -1.16
N THR A 152 -12.01 15.05 -1.79
CA THR A 152 -13.47 14.88 -1.77
C THR A 152 -13.95 14.18 -0.52
N HIS A 153 -13.18 13.20 -0.04
CA HIS A 153 -13.59 12.34 1.05
C HIS A 153 -12.76 12.55 2.31
N ILE A 154 -11.45 12.26 2.30
CA ILE A 154 -10.69 12.11 3.54
C ILE A 154 -10.39 13.43 4.25
N ALA A 155 -9.97 14.46 3.53
CA ALA A 155 -9.69 15.78 4.08
C ALA A 155 -10.94 16.67 4.18
N ASN A 156 -12.07 16.21 3.62
CA ASN A 156 -13.31 16.95 3.61
C ASN A 156 -14.12 16.67 4.88
N SER A 157 -14.21 17.66 5.77
CA SER A 157 -14.95 17.54 7.04
C SER A 157 -16.45 17.30 6.88
N THR A 158 -17.04 17.52 5.69
CA THR A 158 -18.45 17.21 5.43
C THR A 158 -18.65 15.78 4.92
N SER A 159 -17.58 15.09 4.50
CA SER A 159 -17.64 13.69 4.13
C SER A 159 -17.78 12.84 5.39
N LYS A 160 -18.54 11.75 5.29
CA LYS A 160 -18.56 10.75 6.37
C LYS A 160 -17.27 9.94 6.45
N TYR A 161 -16.48 9.91 5.38
CA TYR A 161 -15.29 9.07 5.28
C TYR A 161 -14.04 9.82 5.75
N ASP A 162 -13.30 9.26 6.70
CA ASP A 162 -12.05 9.83 7.24
C ASP A 162 -10.87 8.82 7.22
N PHE A 163 -11.12 7.61 6.71
CA PHE A 163 -10.15 6.56 6.45
C PHE A 163 -10.42 5.89 5.09
N ALA A 164 -9.37 5.55 4.33
CA ALA A 164 -9.45 4.69 3.17
C ALA A 164 -8.30 3.67 3.11
N GLY A 165 -8.56 2.54 2.45
CA GLY A 165 -7.57 1.49 2.28
C GLY A 165 -8.14 0.28 1.56
N PHE A 166 -7.47 -0.86 1.74
CA PHE A 166 -7.86 -2.13 1.15
C PHE A 166 -8.15 -3.15 2.23
N THR A 167 -8.98 -4.15 1.92
CA THR A 167 -9.24 -5.29 2.79
C THR A 167 -8.88 -6.59 2.10
N MET A 168 -8.36 -7.53 2.86
CA MET A 168 -8.41 -8.94 2.50
C MET A 168 -9.67 -9.57 3.09
N GLY A 169 -10.13 -10.66 2.47
CA GLY A 169 -11.34 -11.37 2.84
C GLY A 169 -12.63 -10.59 2.56
N ASP A 170 -13.73 -11.32 2.52
CA ASP A 170 -15.06 -10.76 2.32
C ASP A 170 -15.75 -10.50 3.66
N PRO A 171 -16.49 -9.39 3.79
CA PRO A 171 -17.24 -9.12 5.01
C PRO A 171 -18.48 -10.03 5.11
N PRO A 172 -19.07 -10.20 6.32
CA PRO A 172 -18.63 -9.63 7.59
C PRO A 172 -17.42 -10.32 8.21
N ASP A 173 -17.27 -11.62 8.01
CA ASP A 173 -16.38 -12.42 8.86
C ASP A 173 -14.90 -12.27 8.47
N GLY A 174 -14.61 -12.16 7.17
CA GLY A 174 -13.25 -12.15 6.63
C GLY A 174 -12.59 -10.78 6.50
N ILE A 175 -13.32 -9.67 6.71
CA ILE A 175 -12.81 -8.32 6.43
C ILE A 175 -11.59 -8.00 7.30
N SER A 176 -10.42 -7.75 6.70
CA SER A 176 -9.24 -7.31 7.43
C SER A 176 -8.51 -6.25 6.63
N ILE A 177 -8.42 -5.04 7.17
CA ILE A 177 -7.76 -3.92 6.50
C ILE A 177 -6.25 -4.19 6.40
N VAL A 178 -5.71 -4.18 5.18
CA VAL A 178 -4.31 -4.48 4.89
C VAL A 178 -3.45 -3.21 4.85
N ASN A 179 -2.14 -3.35 5.01
CA ASN A 179 -1.24 -2.25 5.38
C ASN A 179 -0.38 -1.68 4.25
N PHE A 180 -0.55 -2.11 3.00
CA PHE A 180 0.28 -1.60 1.88
C PHE A 180 -0.13 -0.21 1.37
N ALA A 181 -1.36 0.22 1.67
CA ALA A 181 -1.91 1.51 1.32
C ALA A 181 -2.95 1.92 2.38
N LEU A 182 -2.65 2.98 3.13
CA LEU A 182 -3.47 3.51 4.21
C LEU A 182 -3.61 5.02 4.02
N ILE A 183 -4.83 5.54 4.09
CA ILE A 183 -5.13 6.94 3.84
C ILE A 183 -6.02 7.46 4.95
N CYS A 184 -5.63 8.50 5.67
CA CYS A 184 -6.48 9.09 6.70
C CYS A 184 -6.08 10.53 7.05
N GLY A 185 -6.98 11.24 7.72
CA GLY A 185 -6.61 12.47 8.41
C GLY A 185 -5.66 12.21 9.60
N PRO A 186 -5.00 13.26 10.12
CA PRO A 186 -4.23 13.15 11.36
C PRO A 186 -5.14 12.75 12.54
N ASN A 187 -4.56 12.14 13.57
CA ASN A 187 -5.29 11.68 14.77
C ASN A 187 -6.46 10.73 14.48
N ASN A 188 -6.43 9.97 13.38
CA ASN A 188 -7.49 9.03 13.04
C ASN A 188 -7.74 7.99 14.16
N PRO A 189 -8.99 7.81 14.63
CA PRO A 189 -9.29 7.01 15.82
C PRO A 189 -9.10 5.50 15.63
N LEU A 190 -9.26 4.98 14.41
CA LEU A 190 -8.98 3.58 14.08
C LEU A 190 -7.47 3.34 14.10
N VAL A 191 -6.70 4.19 13.41
CA VAL A 191 -5.23 4.12 13.37
C VAL A 191 -4.64 4.25 14.77
N ARG A 192 -5.19 5.11 15.63
CA ARG A 192 -4.71 5.31 17.00
C ARG A 192 -4.80 4.02 17.82
N ARG A 193 -5.91 3.30 17.69
CA ARG A 193 -6.14 2.02 18.40
C ARG A 193 -5.29 0.90 17.83
N ALA A 194 -5.21 0.80 16.50
CA ALA A 194 -4.32 -0.16 15.84
C ALA A 194 -2.85 0.06 16.23
N HIS A 195 -2.43 1.31 16.37
CA HIS A 195 -1.08 1.67 16.84
C HIS A 195 -0.85 1.28 18.30
N HIS A 196 -1.79 1.58 19.19
CA HIS A 196 -1.71 1.17 20.58
C HIS A 196 -1.55 -0.35 20.71
N ILE A 197 -2.39 -1.12 20.01
CA ILE A 197 -2.30 -2.59 19.97
C ILE A 197 -0.94 -3.03 19.44
N LEU A 198 -0.45 -2.42 18.37
CA LEU A 198 0.85 -2.75 17.79
C LEU A 198 1.98 -2.52 18.79
N LEU A 199 2.02 -1.40 19.51
CA LEU A 199 3.02 -1.14 20.54
C LEU A 199 2.97 -2.21 21.64
N LYS A 200 1.77 -2.57 22.12
CA LYS A 200 1.59 -3.64 23.11
C LYS A 200 2.08 -5.00 22.63
N VAL A 201 1.76 -5.37 21.39
CA VAL A 201 2.22 -6.63 20.79
C VAL A 201 3.76 -6.69 20.69
N TRP A 202 4.42 -5.53 20.55
CA TRP A 202 5.87 -5.41 20.45
C TRP A 202 6.59 -5.22 21.80
N GLU A 203 5.89 -5.11 22.93
CA GLU A 203 6.52 -4.98 24.25
C GLU A 203 7.46 -6.16 24.53
N ASN A 204 8.72 -5.87 24.86
CA ASN A 204 9.78 -6.86 25.12
C ASN A 204 10.05 -7.81 23.92
N LYS A 205 9.73 -7.40 22.68
CA LYS A 205 9.97 -8.18 21.45
C LYS A 205 11.00 -7.50 20.55
N THR A 206 11.72 -8.31 19.77
CA THR A 206 12.67 -7.86 18.73
C THR A 206 12.29 -8.31 17.32
N ASN A 207 11.25 -9.15 17.21
CA ASN A 207 10.64 -9.63 15.97
C ASN A 207 9.19 -10.00 16.25
N THR A 208 8.49 -10.50 15.23
CA THR A 208 7.06 -10.79 15.30
C THR A 208 6.72 -12.25 15.62
N THR A 209 7.70 -13.08 16.02
CA THR A 209 7.43 -14.48 16.37
C THR A 209 6.44 -14.58 17.53
N ASP A 210 5.43 -15.44 17.33
CA ASP A 210 4.30 -15.69 18.22
C ASP A 210 3.42 -14.46 18.48
N ALA A 211 3.51 -13.42 17.64
CA ALA A 211 2.72 -12.21 17.82
C ALA A 211 1.21 -12.47 17.67
N HIS A 212 0.81 -13.42 16.81
CA HIS A 212 -0.58 -13.87 16.66
C HIS A 212 -1.17 -14.44 17.97
N LYS A 213 -0.33 -14.91 18.91
CA LYS A 213 -0.79 -15.45 20.21
C LYS A 213 -1.10 -14.34 21.22
N HIS A 214 -0.72 -13.10 20.94
CA HIS A 214 -0.91 -12.00 21.88
C HIS A 214 -2.41 -11.77 22.16
N PRO A 215 -2.84 -11.59 23.42
CA PRO A 215 -4.28 -11.48 23.78
C PRO A 215 -5.03 -10.36 23.06
N LEU A 216 -4.34 -9.31 22.65
CA LEU A 216 -4.94 -8.20 21.89
C LEU A 216 -5.19 -8.52 20.41
N VAL A 217 -4.75 -9.67 19.88
CA VAL A 217 -4.96 -10.04 18.47
C VAL A 217 -5.39 -11.49 18.25
N ASN A 218 -5.24 -12.38 19.23
CA ASN A 218 -5.53 -13.81 19.07
C ASN A 218 -7.02 -14.16 18.84
N HIS A 219 -7.91 -13.20 18.98
CA HIS A 219 -9.33 -13.30 18.65
C HIS A 219 -9.63 -13.00 17.17
N ILE A 220 -8.61 -12.60 16.41
CA ILE A 220 -8.67 -12.42 14.96
C ILE A 220 -8.29 -13.73 14.28
N PRO A 221 -9.06 -14.18 13.28
CA PRO A 221 -8.70 -15.36 12.51
C PRO A 221 -7.30 -15.24 11.92
N LEU A 222 -6.55 -16.35 11.96
CA LEU A 222 -5.27 -16.43 11.29
C LEU A 222 -5.43 -16.13 9.81
N MET A 223 -4.40 -15.53 9.22
CA MET A 223 -4.37 -15.36 7.78
C MET A 223 -4.17 -16.74 7.16
N HIS A 224 -5.08 -17.13 6.27
CA HIS A 224 -5.06 -18.45 5.65
C HIS A 224 -4.40 -18.44 4.28
N SER A 225 -3.48 -19.37 4.09
CA SER A 225 -2.92 -19.69 2.79
C SER A 225 -3.91 -20.56 1.98
N HIS A 226 -4.66 -19.97 1.05
CA HIS A 226 -5.58 -20.73 0.19
C HIS A 226 -4.81 -21.45 -0.94
N GLY A 227 -5.00 -22.76 -1.11
CA GLY A 227 -4.50 -23.53 -2.25
C GLY A 227 -3.27 -24.40 -1.96
N LYS A 228 -2.47 -24.71 -3.00
CA LYS A 228 -1.23 -25.52 -2.92
C LYS A 228 -0.06 -24.82 -2.20
N MET A 229 -0.35 -23.81 -1.39
CA MET A 229 0.66 -22.93 -0.81
C MET A 229 1.29 -23.62 0.41
N VAL A 230 2.63 -23.64 0.46
CA VAL A 230 3.40 -24.40 1.47
C VAL A 230 3.88 -23.44 2.57
N ILE A 231 2.94 -22.76 3.24
CA ILE A 231 3.28 -21.83 4.33
C ILE A 231 2.41 -22.12 5.55
N ASN A 232 3.03 -22.06 6.73
CA ASN A 232 2.33 -22.09 8.00
C ASN A 232 1.59 -20.76 8.21
N ASP A 233 0.26 -20.84 8.37
CA ASP A 233 -0.64 -19.70 8.61
C ASP A 233 -0.23 -18.83 9.82
N GLU A 234 0.30 -19.43 10.89
CA GLU A 234 0.82 -18.71 12.06
C GLU A 234 2.01 -17.82 11.67
N VAL A 235 2.96 -18.37 10.91
CA VAL A 235 4.15 -17.63 10.45
C VAL A 235 3.77 -16.49 9.51
N MET A 236 2.77 -16.70 8.64
CA MET A 236 2.24 -15.64 7.79
C MET A 236 1.55 -14.55 8.62
N THR A 237 0.77 -14.95 9.62
CA THR A 237 0.05 -14.05 10.51
C THR A 237 1.03 -13.20 11.35
N ASP A 238 2.08 -13.82 11.88
CA ASP A 238 3.18 -13.14 12.58
C ASP A 238 3.92 -12.18 11.66
N TYR A 239 4.22 -12.59 10.43
CA TYR A 239 4.86 -11.71 9.45
C TYR A 239 4.05 -10.43 9.21
N ALA A 240 2.73 -10.56 9.12
CA ALA A 240 1.78 -9.48 8.84
C ALA A 240 1.05 -8.97 10.10
N VAL A 241 1.69 -9.01 11.27
CA VAL A 241 1.08 -8.66 12.56
C VAL A 241 0.41 -7.28 12.58
N GLN A 242 0.91 -6.30 11.82
CA GLN A 242 0.28 -4.98 11.74
C GLN A 242 -1.15 -5.04 11.19
N ILE A 243 -1.42 -5.96 10.24
CA ILE A 243 -2.77 -6.24 9.72
C ILE A 243 -3.65 -6.82 10.82
N GLN A 244 -3.11 -7.70 11.67
CA GLN A 244 -3.83 -8.25 12.82
C GLN A 244 -4.16 -7.19 13.87
N CYS A 245 -3.24 -6.26 14.13
CA CYS A 245 -3.47 -5.14 15.03
C CYS A 245 -4.57 -4.20 14.52
N MET A 246 -4.60 -3.94 13.20
CA MET A 246 -5.70 -3.23 12.55
C MET A 246 -7.00 -4.03 12.65
N GLY A 247 -6.93 -5.33 12.35
CA GLY A 247 -8.02 -6.30 12.43
C GLY A 247 -8.68 -6.38 13.81
N SER A 248 -7.89 -6.22 14.86
CA SER A 248 -8.33 -6.10 16.25
C SER A 248 -9.01 -4.76 16.51
N ALA A 249 -8.40 -3.64 16.14
CA ALA A 249 -9.00 -2.31 16.30
C ALA A 249 -10.39 -2.18 15.64
N GLN A 250 -10.55 -2.72 14.42
CA GLN A 250 -11.83 -2.72 13.69
C GLN A 250 -12.91 -3.65 14.29
N ARG A 251 -12.56 -4.55 15.21
CA ARG A 251 -13.48 -5.51 15.86
C ARG A 251 -13.59 -5.27 17.37
N TRP A 252 -13.01 -4.17 17.85
CA TRP A 252 -13.03 -3.82 19.27
C TRP A 252 -14.24 -2.94 19.61
N LEU A 253 -14.90 -3.25 20.71
CA LEU A 253 -15.91 -2.38 21.33
C LEU A 253 -15.40 -1.92 22.72
N ASP A 254 -15.29 -0.62 22.90
CA ASP A 254 -14.97 0.01 24.18
C ASP A 254 -16.09 1.00 24.55
N GLU A 255 -17.02 0.54 25.38
CA GLU A 255 -18.17 1.33 25.81
C GLU A 255 -17.79 2.51 26.72
N LYS A 256 -16.59 2.47 27.34
CA LYS A 256 -16.14 3.53 28.25
C LYS A 256 -15.60 4.73 27.49
N ASP A 257 -14.93 4.51 26.36
CA ASP A 257 -14.40 5.57 25.49
C ASP A 257 -15.28 5.85 24.25
N GLY A 258 -16.37 5.08 24.08
CA GLY A 258 -17.34 5.24 23.00
C GLY A 258 -16.91 4.64 21.66
N TRP A 259 -15.87 3.81 21.63
CA TRP A 259 -15.42 3.14 20.42
C TRP A 259 -16.29 1.94 20.06
N ASP A 260 -16.86 1.98 18.87
CA ASP A 260 -17.47 0.83 18.20
C ASP A 260 -16.75 0.64 16.86
N GLY A 261 -15.72 -0.22 16.85
CA GLY A 261 -14.93 -0.51 15.67
C GLY A 261 -15.76 -0.99 14.48
N PRO A 262 -16.64 -2.00 14.65
CA PRO A 262 -17.52 -2.45 13.58
C PRO A 262 -18.39 -1.36 12.97
N LYS A 263 -19.00 -0.51 13.82
CA LYS A 263 -19.77 0.64 13.35
C LYS A 263 -18.89 1.65 12.62
N TYR A 264 -17.72 1.98 13.18
CA TYR A 264 -16.81 2.95 12.57
C TYR A 264 -16.37 2.50 11.17
N VAL A 265 -15.94 1.25 11.03
CA VAL A 265 -15.52 0.71 9.73
C VAL A 265 -16.64 0.75 8.69
N ARG A 266 -17.87 0.44 9.10
CA ARG A 266 -19.03 0.50 8.21
C ARG A 266 -19.39 1.92 7.76
N GLU A 267 -19.28 2.90 8.65
CA GLU A 267 -19.84 4.24 8.45
C GLU A 267 -18.80 5.26 7.96
N HIS A 268 -17.51 5.04 8.27
CA HIS A 268 -16.44 6.02 8.09
C HIS A 268 -15.26 5.54 7.23
N CYS A 269 -15.18 4.26 6.86
CA CYS A 269 -14.09 3.76 6.01
C CYS A 269 -14.51 3.61 4.54
N TRP A 270 -13.68 4.13 3.64
CA TRP A 270 -13.74 3.89 2.19
C TRP A 270 -12.81 2.73 1.85
N LEU A 271 -13.36 1.52 1.73
CA LEU A 271 -12.56 0.29 1.61
C LEU A 271 -12.74 -0.36 0.25
N TYR A 272 -11.61 -0.81 -0.32
CA TYR A 272 -11.60 -1.64 -1.53
C TYR A 272 -11.27 -3.09 -1.18
N SER A 273 -11.86 -4.04 -1.91
CA SER A 273 -11.31 -5.40 -1.92
C SER A 273 -9.89 -5.37 -2.48
N MET A 274 -8.92 -5.92 -1.76
CA MET A 274 -7.54 -6.06 -2.23
C MET A 274 -7.46 -6.87 -3.51
N MET A 275 -8.31 -7.89 -3.67
CA MET A 275 -8.31 -8.74 -4.86
C MET A 275 -8.64 -7.91 -6.11
N ASN A 276 -9.79 -7.22 -6.10
CA ASN A 276 -10.24 -6.45 -7.25
C ASN A 276 -9.50 -5.11 -7.39
N GLY A 277 -9.11 -4.52 -6.27
CA GLY A 277 -8.54 -3.17 -6.23
C GLY A 277 -7.03 -3.10 -6.40
N ALA A 278 -6.29 -4.18 -6.15
CA ALA A 278 -4.82 -4.18 -6.18
C ALA A 278 -4.17 -5.43 -6.79
N PHE A 279 -4.90 -6.57 -6.89
CA PHE A 279 -4.37 -7.85 -7.37
C PHE A 279 -5.13 -8.42 -8.57
N LEU A 280 -5.75 -7.55 -9.37
CA LEU A 280 -6.53 -7.98 -10.53
C LEU A 280 -5.65 -8.70 -11.58
N ALA A 281 -4.39 -8.27 -11.75
CA ALA A 281 -3.44 -8.93 -12.65
C ALA A 281 -3.13 -10.37 -12.20
N GLU A 282 -2.99 -10.60 -10.90
CA GLU A 282 -2.79 -11.91 -10.29
C GLU A 282 -3.98 -12.82 -10.56
N GLN A 283 -5.22 -12.33 -10.33
CA GLN A 283 -6.43 -13.09 -10.62
C GLN A 283 -6.50 -13.51 -12.10
N MET A 284 -6.20 -12.59 -13.02
CA MET A 284 -6.25 -12.82 -14.47
C MET A 284 -5.18 -13.79 -14.99
N THR A 285 -4.13 -14.01 -14.21
CA THR A 285 -2.99 -14.86 -14.59
C THR A 285 -2.90 -16.13 -13.77
N ASN A 286 -3.94 -16.47 -13.01
CA ASN A 286 -3.95 -17.60 -12.08
C ASN A 286 -2.76 -17.55 -11.11
N TRP A 287 -2.48 -16.35 -10.59
CA TRP A 287 -1.41 -16.08 -9.62
C TRP A 287 0.01 -16.42 -10.12
N SER A 288 0.19 -16.53 -11.44
CA SER A 288 1.50 -16.81 -12.04
C SER A 288 2.24 -15.51 -12.39
N GLY A 289 3.24 -15.15 -11.59
CA GLY A 289 4.14 -14.03 -11.87
C GLY A 289 4.85 -14.17 -13.22
N GLN A 290 5.29 -15.39 -13.58
CA GLN A 290 5.87 -15.67 -14.90
C GLN A 290 4.91 -15.35 -16.04
N ARG A 291 3.64 -15.77 -15.92
CA ARG A 291 2.64 -15.47 -16.95
C ARG A 291 2.39 -13.96 -17.06
N GLN A 292 2.32 -13.24 -15.94
CA GLN A 292 2.22 -11.77 -15.99
C GLN A 292 3.40 -11.14 -16.73
N PHE A 293 4.61 -11.56 -16.38
CA PHE A 293 5.84 -11.04 -16.96
C PHE A 293 5.91 -11.28 -18.47
N GLU A 294 5.66 -12.52 -18.92
CA GLU A 294 5.71 -12.86 -20.34
C GLU A 294 4.66 -12.09 -21.15
N ARG A 295 3.47 -11.84 -20.59
CA ARG A 295 2.42 -11.06 -21.26
C ARG A 295 2.77 -9.56 -21.31
N LEU A 296 3.20 -8.99 -20.19
CA LEU A 296 3.52 -7.56 -20.11
C LEU A 296 4.77 -7.16 -20.90
N LYS A 297 5.70 -8.10 -21.11
CA LYS A 297 6.92 -7.87 -21.93
C LYS A 297 6.62 -7.81 -23.43
N GLN A 298 5.49 -8.34 -23.91
CA GLN A 298 5.18 -8.36 -25.34
C GLN A 298 5.08 -6.96 -25.92
N ARG A 299 5.45 -6.83 -27.19
CA ARG A 299 5.24 -5.59 -27.94
C ARG A 299 3.78 -5.48 -28.39
N LEU A 300 3.28 -4.25 -28.37
CA LEU A 300 2.02 -3.89 -29.02
C LEU A 300 2.13 -4.17 -30.53
N PRO A 301 1.05 -4.64 -31.18
CA PRO A 301 1.03 -4.86 -32.63
C PRO A 301 1.38 -3.56 -33.38
N LEU A 302 1.98 -3.69 -34.57
CA LEU A 302 2.07 -2.58 -35.51
C LEU A 302 0.71 -2.27 -36.13
N LEU A 303 0.59 -1.07 -36.70
CA LEU A 303 -0.62 -0.69 -37.42
C LEU A 303 -0.90 -1.69 -38.56
N GLY A 304 -2.06 -2.35 -38.51
CA GLY A 304 -2.48 -3.34 -39.49
C GLY A 304 -2.03 -4.78 -39.22
N GLU A 305 -1.29 -5.04 -38.13
CA GLU A 305 -1.00 -6.41 -37.68
C GLU A 305 -2.17 -6.96 -36.85
N GLU A 306 -2.47 -8.24 -37.02
CA GLU A 306 -3.43 -8.94 -36.18
C GLU A 306 -2.83 -9.20 -34.78
N GLU A 307 -3.65 -9.03 -33.73
CA GLU A 307 -3.26 -9.41 -32.39
C GLU A 307 -3.23 -10.93 -32.23
N SER A 308 -2.14 -11.45 -31.68
CA SER A 308 -2.08 -12.84 -31.21
C SER A 308 -2.95 -13.03 -29.95
N PRO A 309 -3.39 -14.27 -29.63
CA PRO A 309 -4.14 -14.53 -28.41
C PRO A 309 -3.43 -14.09 -27.12
N ASP A 310 -2.10 -14.15 -27.11
CA ASP A 310 -1.29 -13.69 -25.97
C ASP A 310 -1.28 -12.17 -25.84
N GLN A 311 -1.25 -11.45 -26.97
CA GLN A 311 -1.35 -9.99 -27.02
C GLN A 311 -2.74 -9.53 -26.59
N THR A 312 -3.80 -10.21 -27.04
CA THR A 312 -5.17 -9.93 -26.58
C THR A 312 -5.31 -10.11 -25.06
N LEU A 313 -4.72 -11.16 -24.48
CA LEU A 313 -4.69 -11.32 -23.03
C LEU A 313 -3.87 -10.21 -22.34
N ALA A 314 -2.73 -9.83 -22.91
CA ALA A 314 -1.90 -8.74 -22.37
C ALA A 314 -2.63 -7.38 -22.40
N ALA A 315 -3.34 -7.08 -23.50
CA ALA A 315 -4.19 -5.91 -23.62
C ALA A 315 -5.28 -5.93 -22.55
N THR A 316 -6.00 -7.05 -22.43
CA THR A 316 -7.07 -7.22 -21.45
C THR A 316 -6.56 -7.02 -20.01
N ILE A 317 -5.33 -7.48 -19.69
CA ILE A 317 -4.71 -7.24 -18.38
C ILE A 317 -4.49 -5.75 -18.15
N VAL A 318 -3.86 -5.04 -19.08
CA VAL A 318 -3.61 -3.59 -18.93
C VAL A 318 -4.92 -2.82 -18.79
N GLU A 319 -5.89 -3.08 -19.65
CA GLU A 319 -7.17 -2.39 -19.65
C GLU A 319 -7.95 -2.59 -18.35
N ASN A 320 -8.02 -3.83 -17.85
CA ASN A 320 -8.72 -4.11 -16.62
C ASN A 320 -7.99 -3.57 -15.39
N VAL A 321 -6.66 -3.69 -15.33
CA VAL A 321 -5.87 -3.16 -14.21
C VAL A 321 -6.01 -1.63 -14.15
N VAL A 322 -5.81 -0.93 -15.25
CA VAL A 322 -5.89 0.54 -15.25
C VAL A 322 -7.34 1.03 -15.12
N GLY A 323 -8.27 0.43 -15.86
CA GLY A 323 -9.65 0.88 -15.93
C GLY A 323 -10.53 0.44 -14.75
N LYS A 324 -10.21 -0.68 -14.09
CA LYS A 324 -11.10 -1.31 -13.10
C LYS A 324 -10.47 -1.58 -11.73
N SER A 325 -9.15 -1.55 -11.58
CA SER A 325 -8.50 -1.60 -10.25
C SER A 325 -8.05 -0.22 -9.80
N TRP A 326 -7.82 -0.04 -8.50
CA TRP A 326 -7.32 1.24 -7.97
C TRP A 326 -5.80 1.35 -8.14
N ALA A 327 -5.12 0.21 -8.01
CA ALA A 327 -3.68 0.11 -8.08
C ALA A 327 -3.27 -1.28 -8.60
N LEU A 328 -1.98 -1.46 -8.82
CA LEU A 328 -1.34 -2.77 -8.92
C LEU A 328 -0.29 -2.89 -7.81
N LYS A 329 -0.44 -3.89 -6.94
CA LYS A 329 0.53 -4.18 -5.88
C LYS A 329 1.55 -5.21 -6.34
N LEU A 330 2.79 -4.79 -6.49
CA LEU A 330 3.89 -5.73 -6.72
C LEU A 330 4.21 -6.49 -5.42
N GLY A 331 3.90 -7.79 -5.42
CA GLY A 331 4.32 -8.71 -4.36
C GLY A 331 5.84 -8.88 -4.31
N HIS A 332 6.42 -8.90 -3.11
CA HIS A 332 7.83 -9.16 -2.86
C HIS A 332 7.98 -9.99 -1.58
N GLY A 333 9.20 -10.45 -1.28
CA GLY A 333 9.53 -11.07 0.00
C GLY A 333 8.67 -12.29 0.30
N PHE A 334 7.83 -12.21 1.34
CA PHE A 334 6.98 -13.31 1.79
C PHE A 334 6.00 -13.80 0.70
N SER A 335 5.53 -12.91 -0.18
CA SER A 335 4.64 -13.27 -1.30
C SER A 335 5.27 -14.31 -2.24
N ALA A 336 6.59 -14.27 -2.43
CA ALA A 336 7.29 -15.24 -3.28
C ALA A 336 7.22 -16.67 -2.73
N LYS A 337 7.35 -16.78 -1.41
CA LYS A 337 7.18 -18.06 -0.70
C LYS A 337 5.72 -18.52 -0.79
N LEU A 338 4.79 -17.56 -0.69
CA LEU A 338 3.35 -17.83 -0.73
C LEU A 338 2.94 -18.46 -2.07
N PHE A 339 3.42 -17.89 -3.17
CA PHE A 339 3.08 -18.37 -4.51
C PHE A 339 3.99 -19.50 -5.02
N GLY A 340 5.06 -19.84 -4.29
CA GLY A 340 6.02 -20.88 -4.67
C GLY A 340 6.85 -20.57 -5.92
N ALA A 341 6.83 -19.32 -6.38
CA ALA A 341 7.52 -18.84 -7.59
C ALA A 341 7.81 -17.34 -7.50
N ASP A 342 8.61 -16.82 -8.43
CA ASP A 342 8.84 -15.39 -8.55
C ASP A 342 7.54 -14.65 -8.87
N THR A 343 7.29 -13.55 -8.15
CA THR A 343 6.24 -12.58 -8.48
C THR A 343 6.67 -11.70 -9.65
N LEU A 344 5.73 -10.96 -10.24
CA LEU A 344 6.03 -9.95 -11.26
C LEU A 344 7.10 -8.95 -10.80
N GLY A 345 6.99 -8.44 -9.57
CA GLY A 345 7.97 -7.50 -9.01
C GLY A 345 9.38 -8.09 -8.92
N MET A 346 9.50 -9.38 -8.58
CA MET A 346 10.80 -10.06 -8.60
C MET A 346 11.34 -10.28 -10.01
N LEU A 347 10.48 -10.59 -10.97
CA LEU A 347 10.88 -10.76 -12.37
C LEU A 347 11.33 -9.44 -12.99
N TRP A 348 10.64 -8.33 -12.72
CA TRP A 348 11.10 -6.99 -13.12
C TRP A 348 12.41 -6.60 -12.46
N ARG A 349 12.62 -6.97 -11.19
CA ARG A 349 13.92 -6.79 -10.53
C ARG A 349 15.05 -7.57 -11.22
N LYS A 350 14.78 -8.81 -11.66
CA LYS A 350 15.77 -9.66 -12.34
C LYS A 350 16.00 -9.26 -13.80
N ASN A 351 15.06 -8.53 -14.41
CA ASN A 351 15.08 -8.14 -15.82
C ASN A 351 14.90 -6.63 -15.95
N GLU A 352 15.93 -5.86 -15.60
CA GLU A 352 15.85 -4.40 -15.60
C GLU A 352 15.38 -3.83 -16.95
N GLY A 353 14.48 -2.84 -16.92
CA GLY A 353 13.92 -2.18 -18.10
C GLY A 353 12.73 -2.91 -18.74
N SER A 354 12.47 -4.17 -18.35
CA SER A 354 11.30 -4.92 -18.84
C SER A 354 9.96 -4.35 -18.35
N ASP A 355 9.96 -3.56 -17.28
CA ASP A 355 8.76 -2.93 -16.70
C ASP A 355 8.33 -1.67 -17.45
N CYS A 356 9.17 -1.14 -18.34
CA CYS A 356 8.95 0.17 -18.99
C CYS A 356 9.35 0.18 -20.47
N GLY A 357 9.42 -0.98 -21.11
CA GLY A 357 9.80 -1.09 -22.52
C GLY A 357 8.89 -0.25 -23.43
N GLU A 358 9.50 0.52 -24.34
CA GLU A 358 8.73 1.28 -25.32
C GLU A 358 7.88 0.36 -26.17
N ARG A 359 6.62 0.75 -26.38
CA ARG A 359 5.64 -0.03 -27.13
C ARG A 359 5.51 -1.48 -26.63
N THR A 360 5.69 -1.74 -25.34
CA THR A 360 5.23 -2.97 -24.68
C THR A 360 3.98 -2.72 -23.84
N TYR A 361 3.30 -3.78 -23.43
CA TYR A 361 2.18 -3.69 -22.50
C TYR A 361 2.61 -3.18 -21.12
N ALA A 362 3.83 -3.51 -20.66
CA ALA A 362 4.42 -2.92 -19.46
C ALA A 362 4.63 -1.41 -19.63
N GLY A 363 5.16 -0.97 -20.78
CA GLY A 363 5.27 0.45 -21.10
C GLY A 363 3.92 1.16 -21.17
N TRP A 364 2.88 0.51 -21.71
CA TRP A 364 1.52 1.05 -21.74
C TRP A 364 0.97 1.25 -20.34
N LEU A 365 1.17 0.28 -19.45
CA LEU A 365 0.80 0.35 -18.04
C LEU A 365 1.53 1.50 -17.31
N ARG A 366 2.84 1.69 -17.57
CA ARG A 366 3.63 2.83 -17.05
C ARG A 366 3.17 4.18 -17.56
N TRP A 367 2.80 4.25 -18.84
CA TRP A 367 2.24 5.46 -19.41
C TRP A 367 0.89 5.80 -18.75
N ALA A 368 0.02 4.80 -18.60
CA ALA A 368 -1.31 4.97 -18.02
C ALA A 368 -1.26 5.41 -16.54
N GLU A 369 -0.29 4.94 -15.76
CA GLU A 369 -0.05 5.36 -14.36
C GLU A 369 0.03 6.87 -14.20
N ILE A 370 0.49 7.59 -15.22
CA ILE A 370 0.75 9.03 -15.19
C ILE A 370 -0.34 9.81 -15.93
N HIS A 371 -0.76 9.28 -17.08
CA HIS A 371 -1.55 10.02 -18.06
C HIS A 371 -3.05 9.75 -17.97
N CYS A 372 -3.46 8.66 -17.33
CA CYS A 372 -4.87 8.26 -17.24
C CYS A 372 -5.40 8.39 -15.81
N ARG A 373 -6.71 8.66 -15.73
CA ARG A 373 -7.54 8.43 -14.55
C ARG A 373 -8.80 7.69 -14.96
N GLN A 374 -9.41 6.95 -14.03
CA GLN A 374 -10.68 6.28 -14.27
C GLN A 374 -11.80 7.30 -14.47
N GLU A 375 -12.73 7.03 -15.40
CA GLU A 375 -13.93 7.88 -15.60
C GLU A 375 -14.81 7.94 -14.36
N ALA A 376 -14.90 6.82 -13.65
CA ALA A 376 -15.52 6.69 -12.35
C ALA A 376 -14.56 5.95 -11.42
N ALA A 377 -14.39 6.44 -10.19
CA ALA A 377 -13.68 5.68 -9.17
C ALA A 377 -14.43 4.37 -8.89
N PRO A 378 -13.73 3.26 -8.64
CA PRO A 378 -14.38 2.06 -8.13
C PRO A 378 -15.18 2.40 -6.87
N GLU A 379 -16.39 1.84 -6.77
CA GLU A 379 -17.22 2.00 -5.58
C GLU A 379 -16.57 1.33 -4.37
N PRO A 380 -16.64 1.93 -3.18
CA PRO A 380 -16.16 1.27 -1.97
C PRO A 380 -17.05 0.07 -1.68
N MET A 381 -16.45 -0.96 -1.08
CA MET A 381 -17.19 -2.15 -0.68
C MET A 381 -18.27 -1.79 0.35
N ARG A 382 -19.41 -2.46 0.25
CA ARG A 382 -20.45 -2.37 1.26
C ARG A 382 -20.06 -3.27 2.45
N VAL A 383 -19.85 -2.65 3.61
CA VAL A 383 -19.62 -3.38 4.86
C VAL A 383 -20.98 -3.61 5.55
N PRO A 384 -21.45 -4.86 5.71
CA PRO A 384 -22.63 -5.19 6.49
C PRO A 384 -22.39 -4.95 8.00
N ILE A 385 -23.45 -5.06 8.80
CA ILE A 385 -23.32 -5.08 10.25
C ILE A 385 -22.59 -6.37 10.66
N TYR A 386 -21.65 -6.27 11.58
CA TYR A 386 -20.95 -7.41 12.18
C TYR A 386 -20.67 -7.16 13.65
N GLU A 387 -20.62 -8.24 14.44
CA GLU A 387 -20.39 -8.16 15.88
C GLU A 387 -18.92 -7.91 16.21
N PRO A 388 -18.62 -7.14 17.26
CA PRO A 388 -17.25 -7.05 17.78
C PRO A 388 -16.83 -8.41 18.35
N THR A 389 -15.58 -8.80 18.10
CA THR A 389 -15.01 -10.03 18.66
C THR A 389 -14.31 -9.78 20.00
N MET A 390 -14.08 -8.51 20.37
CA MET A 390 -13.58 -8.12 21.69
C MET A 390 -14.39 -6.97 22.27
N LYS A 391 -14.61 -7.03 23.58
CA LYS A 391 -15.28 -5.99 24.37
C LYS A 391 -14.43 -5.67 25.60
N GLY A 392 -14.15 -4.39 25.82
CA GLY A 392 -13.39 -3.95 26.99
C GLY A 392 -12.65 -2.65 26.76
N ARG A 393 -12.03 -2.13 27.82
CA ARG A 393 -11.23 -0.90 27.73
C ARG A 393 -9.97 -1.16 26.91
N LEU A 394 -9.74 -0.41 25.84
CA LEU A 394 -8.54 -0.53 25.01
C LEU A 394 -7.50 0.54 25.34
N LEU A 395 -7.93 1.79 25.41
CA LEU A 395 -7.04 2.91 25.71
C LEU A 395 -7.11 3.27 27.19
N ALA A 396 -5.95 3.39 27.83
CA ALA A 396 -5.85 4.01 29.14
C ALA A 396 -6.07 5.53 28.96
N GLN A 397 -7.18 6.06 29.49
CA GLN A 397 -7.37 7.50 29.78
C GLN A 397 -6.14 8.16 30.38
#